data_AF-A0A7K9SSE2-F1
#
_entry.id   AF-A0A7K9SSE2-F1
#
_cell.length_a   1.000
_cell.length_b   1.000
_cell.length_c   1.000
_cell.angle_alpha   90.00
_cell.angle_beta   90.00
_cell.angle_gamma   90.00
#
_symmetry.space_group_name_H-M   'P 1'
#
loop_
_entity.id
_entity.type
_entity.pdbx_description
1 polymer ?
#
loop_
_entity_poly.entity_id
_entity_poly.type
_entity_poly.pdbx_seq_one_letter_code
_entity_poly.pdbx_strand_id
1 'polypeptide(L)'
;AVLPLLLLSLAAWQPPLRTARAQRLAADAENRTGCVLSSSSEFPEGFFTPQERKDGGIVIYFIIILYMFLAVSIVCDEYFLPSLEIISECLGLSQDVAGATFMAAGSSAPELVTAFLGVFVTKGDIGVSTILGSAIYNLLGISAACGLFSSMVSRLSCWPLFRDCLAYTISVAAVLAMISDNRIYWYESASLLLIYGCYILVLCFDIKINQYLMKKFSPCCTCCTKAMEENAEQQPLVGWKEESGPLIRQQSRTDSGIFQDELDYTQLSTSLHRLDEVSEDHPSVFTMPEADMKRILWVLSLPIIVLLYLTIPDCRRPFWRNWFMVTFLISAAWISAITYVLVWMVTIAGETLGIPESVMGLTLLAAGTSVPDTVASVLVAQKGNGDMAMSNIVGSNVFDMLCLGIPWFIKTAFINTSGPIEVNSSGLTYTAISLICSVVFIFLAVHVNGWKIDKKLGVTALVLYLVFTVLSILYELGIIGNNPSRVCGN
;
A
#
# COMPACT_ATOMS: atom_id res chain seq x y z
N ALA A 1 6.22 14.67 46.06
CA ALA A 1 6.78 13.42 46.62
C ALA A 1 6.57 12.24 45.66
N VAL A 2 7.07 12.33 44.41
CA VAL A 2 6.96 11.24 43.41
C VAL A 2 8.29 10.99 42.67
N LEU A 3 9.20 11.98 42.64
CA LEU A 3 10.50 11.85 41.97
C LEU A 3 11.57 10.98 42.70
N PRO A 4 11.59 10.80 44.04
CA PRO A 4 12.62 9.96 44.69
C PRO A 4 12.33 8.45 44.65
N LEU A 5 11.10 8.03 44.34
CA LEU A 5 10.68 6.62 44.36
C LEU A 5 11.04 5.87 43.05
N LEU A 6 11.15 6.59 41.93
CA LEU A 6 11.56 6.01 40.64
C LEU A 6 13.06 5.64 40.62
N LEU A 7 13.92 6.42 41.29
CA LEU A 7 15.37 6.17 41.31
C LEU A 7 15.79 4.99 42.20
N LEU A 8 14.99 4.62 43.20
CA LEU A 8 15.25 3.44 44.04
C LEU A 8 14.82 2.12 43.37
N SER A 9 13.94 2.17 42.37
CA SER A 9 13.54 0.98 41.59
C SER A 9 14.58 0.56 40.53
N LEU A 10 15.39 1.50 40.05
CA LEU A 10 16.44 1.26 39.05
C LEU A 10 17.73 0.65 39.64
N ALA A 11 17.90 0.68 40.98
CA ALA A 11 19.09 0.14 41.65
C ALA A 11 18.96 -1.33 42.11
N ALA A 12 17.78 -1.94 42.00
CA ALA A 12 17.49 -3.27 42.55
C ALA A 12 17.44 -4.41 41.50
N TRP A 13 17.74 -4.14 40.23
CA TRP A 13 17.76 -5.16 39.18
C TRP A 13 19.21 -5.57 38.86
N GLN A 14 19.70 -6.57 39.60
CA GLN A 14 20.88 -7.36 39.19
C GLN A 14 20.44 -8.81 39.00
N PRO A 15 20.54 -9.38 37.78
CA PRO A 15 20.31 -10.80 37.58
C PRO A 15 21.48 -11.61 38.21
N PRO A 16 21.22 -12.84 38.68
CA PRO A 16 22.24 -13.64 39.37
C PRO A 16 23.41 -13.99 38.43
N LEU A 17 24.62 -13.56 38.78
CA LEU A 17 25.89 -13.70 38.03
C LEU A 17 26.31 -15.14 37.65
N ARG A 18 25.64 -16.19 38.16
CA ARG A 18 26.04 -17.60 37.91
C ARG A 18 25.39 -18.22 36.66
N THR A 19 24.25 -17.73 36.19
CA THR A 19 23.60 -18.21 34.95
C THR A 19 24.19 -17.57 33.68
N ALA A 20 24.71 -16.33 33.79
CA ALA A 20 25.31 -15.59 32.67
C ALA A 20 26.59 -16.25 32.09
N ARG A 21 27.37 -16.98 32.89
CA ARG A 21 28.60 -17.65 32.41
C ARG A 21 28.30 -18.98 31.70
N ALA A 22 27.27 -19.71 32.13
CA ALA A 22 26.80 -20.91 31.46
C ALA A 22 26.06 -20.57 30.15
N GLN A 23 25.29 -19.48 30.12
CA GLN A 23 24.69 -18.95 28.89
C GLN A 23 25.73 -18.38 27.93
N ARG A 24 26.80 -17.71 28.41
CA ARG A 24 27.91 -17.26 27.53
C ARG A 24 28.71 -18.43 26.94
N LEU A 25 28.93 -19.50 27.70
CA LEU A 25 29.62 -20.70 27.20
C LEU A 25 28.74 -21.52 26.23
N ALA A 26 27.42 -21.51 26.40
CA ALA A 26 26.47 -22.08 25.44
C ALA A 26 26.35 -21.20 24.17
N ALA A 27 26.31 -19.87 24.33
CA ALA A 27 26.30 -18.92 23.21
C ALA A 27 27.61 -18.94 22.41
N ASP A 28 28.76 -19.13 23.05
CA ASP A 28 30.05 -19.30 22.36
C ASP A 28 30.15 -20.65 21.60
N ALA A 29 29.37 -21.66 21.99
CA ALA A 29 29.28 -22.93 21.26
C ALA A 29 28.34 -22.84 20.04
N GLU A 30 27.30 -22.02 20.11
CA GLU A 30 26.35 -21.76 19.02
C GLU A 30 26.92 -20.79 17.96
N ASN A 31 27.90 -19.97 18.34
CA ASN A 31 28.60 -19.03 17.46
C ASN A 31 29.51 -19.69 16.40
N ARG A 32 29.56 -21.03 16.34
CA ARG A 32 30.28 -21.79 15.29
C ARG A 32 29.39 -22.29 14.16
N THR A 33 28.08 -22.06 14.22
CA THR A 33 27.11 -22.43 13.17
C THR A 33 26.09 -21.31 12.89
N GLY A 34 26.54 -20.05 12.87
CA GLY A 34 25.72 -18.89 12.53
C GLY A 34 25.40 -18.85 11.04
N CYS A 35 24.33 -19.53 10.66
CA CYS A 35 24.13 -19.97 9.30
C CYS A 35 22.60 -20.08 9.13
N VAL A 36 22.00 -19.09 8.46
CA VAL A 36 20.54 -18.96 8.35
C VAL A 36 20.03 -20.01 7.35
N LEU A 37 19.07 -20.83 7.77
CA LEU A 37 18.39 -21.79 6.89
C LEU A 37 17.54 -21.02 5.88
N SER A 38 17.64 -21.38 4.61
CA SER A 38 16.92 -20.71 3.54
C SER A 38 15.42 -21.03 3.57
N SER A 39 14.55 -20.02 3.42
CA SER A 39 13.10 -20.21 3.54
C SER A 39 12.48 -20.90 2.31
N SER A 40 13.22 -21.15 1.22
CA SER A 40 12.73 -22.08 0.18
C SER A 40 12.45 -23.47 0.68
N SER A 41 13.11 -23.91 1.76
CA SER A 41 12.87 -25.21 2.36
C SER A 41 11.46 -25.34 2.96
N GLU A 42 10.77 -24.21 3.16
CA GLU A 42 9.38 -24.14 3.60
C GLU A 42 8.38 -24.24 2.41
N PHE A 43 8.87 -24.13 1.17
CA PHE A 43 8.10 -24.31 -0.04
C PHE A 43 8.42 -25.66 -0.74
N PRO A 44 7.55 -26.16 -1.63
CA PRO A 44 7.85 -27.33 -2.42
C PRO A 44 9.09 -27.13 -3.31
N GLU A 45 9.81 -28.21 -3.62
CA GLU A 45 10.95 -28.15 -4.54
C GLU A 45 10.51 -27.61 -5.91
N GLY A 46 11.35 -26.75 -6.48
CA GLY A 46 11.10 -26.13 -7.79
C GLY A 46 11.09 -27.13 -8.93
N PHE A 47 10.53 -26.73 -10.07
CA PHE A 47 10.45 -27.57 -11.28
C PHE A 47 11.81 -27.98 -11.85
N PHE A 48 12.87 -27.20 -11.58
CA PHE A 48 14.21 -27.39 -12.11
C PHE A 48 15.23 -27.64 -11.01
N THR A 49 16.20 -28.50 -11.28
CA THR A 49 17.35 -28.72 -10.39
C THR A 49 18.17 -27.43 -10.25
N PRO A 50 18.94 -27.25 -9.15
CA PRO A 50 19.78 -26.06 -8.97
C PRO A 50 20.74 -25.78 -10.13
N GLN A 51 21.21 -26.83 -10.81
CA GLN A 51 22.11 -26.73 -11.95
C GLN A 51 21.35 -26.25 -13.20
N GLU A 52 20.20 -26.83 -13.52
CA GLU A 52 19.35 -26.40 -14.64
C GLU A 52 18.85 -24.96 -14.48
N ARG A 53 18.61 -24.52 -13.23
CA ARG A 53 18.27 -23.12 -12.93
C ARG A 53 19.41 -22.17 -13.34
N LYS A 54 20.66 -22.52 -13.01
CA LYS A 54 21.87 -21.75 -13.37
C LYS A 54 22.16 -21.79 -14.87
N ASP A 55 21.86 -22.90 -15.53
CA ASP A 55 22.08 -23.09 -16.97
C ASP A 55 21.00 -22.41 -17.85
N GLY A 56 20.13 -21.58 -17.26
CA GLY A 56 19.18 -20.72 -17.96
C GLY A 56 17.71 -20.91 -17.55
N GLY A 57 17.39 -21.95 -16.78
CA GLY A 57 16.03 -22.22 -16.28
C GLY A 57 15.46 -21.08 -15.42
N ILE A 58 16.30 -20.22 -14.85
CA ILE A 58 15.87 -19.04 -14.07
C ILE A 58 15.00 -18.06 -14.88
N VAL A 59 15.18 -17.97 -16.20
CA VAL A 59 14.37 -17.07 -17.04
C VAL A 59 12.89 -17.46 -17.00
N ILE A 60 12.60 -18.76 -16.91
CA ILE A 60 11.23 -19.27 -16.79
C ILE A 60 10.59 -18.82 -15.47
N TYR A 61 11.35 -18.83 -14.37
CA TYR A 61 10.87 -18.31 -13.08
C TYR A 61 10.51 -16.83 -13.17
N PHE A 62 11.33 -16.00 -13.82
CA PHE A 62 10.99 -14.57 -14.03
C PHE A 62 9.75 -14.37 -14.89
N ILE A 63 9.56 -15.19 -15.94
CA ILE A 63 8.34 -15.14 -16.75
C ILE A 63 7.11 -15.51 -15.91
N ILE A 64 7.22 -16.55 -15.07
CA ILE A 64 6.13 -16.94 -14.17
C ILE A 64 5.84 -15.82 -13.16
N ILE A 65 6.87 -15.21 -12.56
CA ILE A 65 6.70 -14.09 -11.62
C ILE A 65 5.94 -12.93 -12.28
N LEU A 66 6.36 -12.51 -13.47
CA LEU A 66 5.68 -11.45 -14.23
C LEU A 66 4.23 -11.80 -14.55
N TYR A 67 3.99 -13.06 -14.94
CA TYR A 67 2.65 -13.57 -15.20
C TYR A 67 1.77 -13.57 -13.93
N MET A 68 2.32 -13.93 -12.78
CA MET A 68 1.59 -13.90 -11.51
C MET A 68 1.28 -12.47 -11.04
N PHE A 69 2.17 -11.50 -11.24
CA PHE A 69 1.84 -10.09 -10.98
C PHE A 69 0.69 -9.59 -11.85
N LEU A 70 0.72 -9.92 -13.14
CA LEU A 70 -0.38 -9.61 -14.05
C LEU A 70 -1.70 -10.26 -13.59
N ALA A 71 -1.64 -11.51 -13.14
CA ALA A 71 -2.79 -12.23 -12.61
C ALA A 71 -3.38 -11.57 -11.35
N VAL A 72 -2.54 -11.19 -10.40
CA VAL A 72 -2.97 -10.47 -9.19
C VAL A 72 -3.66 -9.15 -9.57
N SER A 73 -3.06 -8.36 -10.45
CA SER A 73 -3.65 -7.10 -10.94
C SER A 73 -5.04 -7.31 -11.53
N ILE A 74 -5.22 -8.33 -12.39
CA ILE A 74 -6.51 -8.61 -13.02
C ILE A 74 -7.56 -9.01 -11.97
N VAL A 75 -7.23 -9.87 -11.00
CA VAL A 75 -8.20 -10.28 -9.97
C VAL A 75 -8.60 -9.10 -9.09
N CYS A 76 -7.63 -8.28 -8.71
CA CYS A 76 -7.84 -7.08 -7.90
C CYS A 76 -8.76 -6.07 -8.60
N ASP A 77 -8.44 -5.70 -9.83
CA ASP A 77 -9.13 -4.62 -10.55
C ASP A 77 -10.49 -5.04 -11.10
N GLU A 78 -10.61 -6.26 -11.64
CA GLU A 78 -11.82 -6.68 -12.37
C GLU A 78 -12.88 -7.34 -11.49
N TYR A 79 -12.50 -7.89 -10.34
CA TYR A 79 -13.41 -8.68 -9.49
C TYR A 79 -13.43 -8.20 -8.04
N PHE A 80 -12.27 -8.02 -7.42
CA PHE A 80 -12.19 -7.72 -5.99
C PHE A 80 -12.64 -6.29 -5.67
N LEU A 81 -12.08 -5.27 -6.34
CA LEU A 81 -12.45 -3.87 -6.15
C LEU A 81 -13.93 -3.59 -6.46
N PRO A 82 -14.51 -4.06 -7.59
CA PRO A 82 -15.94 -3.87 -7.86
C PRO A 82 -16.85 -4.53 -6.82
N SER A 83 -16.43 -5.68 -6.25
CA SER A 83 -17.20 -6.32 -5.18
C SER A 83 -17.20 -5.49 -3.89
N LEU A 84 -16.07 -4.86 -3.55
CA LEU A 84 -15.93 -3.95 -2.41
C LEU A 84 -16.75 -2.67 -2.58
N GLU A 85 -16.85 -2.17 -3.81
CA GLU A 85 -17.68 -1.00 -4.13
C GLU A 85 -19.17 -1.28 -3.85
N ILE A 86 -19.70 -2.40 -4.36
CA ILE A 86 -21.10 -2.80 -4.09
C ILE A 86 -21.33 -3.03 -2.60
N ILE A 87 -20.35 -3.60 -1.87
CA ILE A 87 -20.43 -3.76 -0.42
C ILE A 87 -20.56 -2.41 0.28
N SER A 88 -19.74 -1.44 -0.13
CA SER A 88 -19.76 -0.08 0.41
C SER A 88 -21.10 0.63 0.18
N GLU A 89 -21.65 0.49 -1.03
CA GLU A 89 -23.00 0.98 -1.37
C GLU A 89 -24.07 0.34 -0.50
N CYS A 90 -24.01 -0.99 -0.32
CA CYS A 90 -24.95 -1.74 0.51
C CYS A 90 -24.88 -1.36 2.00
N LEU A 91 -23.70 -0.94 2.47
CA LEU A 91 -23.48 -0.43 3.83
C LEU A 91 -23.89 1.04 4.00
N GLY A 92 -24.22 1.75 2.91
CA GLY A 92 -24.62 3.16 2.94
C GLY A 92 -23.49 4.10 3.38
N LEU A 93 -22.24 3.75 3.09
CA LEU A 93 -21.09 4.56 3.43
C LEU A 93 -21.02 5.81 2.54
N SER A 94 -20.60 6.94 3.10
CA SER A 94 -20.26 8.10 2.27
C SER A 94 -19.06 7.77 1.39
N GLN A 95 -19.01 8.36 0.19
CA GLN A 95 -17.94 8.14 -0.79
C GLN A 95 -16.54 8.38 -0.19
N ASP A 96 -16.40 9.39 0.68
CA ASP A 96 -15.13 9.67 1.36
C ASP A 96 -14.69 8.56 2.32
N VAL A 97 -15.64 7.99 3.08
CA VAL A 97 -15.37 6.91 4.03
C VAL A 97 -15.13 5.60 3.29
N ALA A 98 -15.92 5.33 2.25
CA ALA A 98 -15.77 4.20 1.35
C ALA A 98 -14.38 4.17 0.71
N GLY A 99 -13.97 5.31 0.13
CA GLY A 99 -12.66 5.48 -0.51
C GLY A 99 -11.51 5.25 0.46
N ALA A 100 -11.56 5.88 1.64
CA ALA A 100 -10.48 5.81 2.62
C ALA A 100 -10.38 4.48 3.37
N THR A 101 -11.39 3.61 3.31
CA THR A 101 -11.41 2.34 4.06
C THR A 101 -11.52 1.13 3.15
N PHE A 102 -12.67 0.87 2.55
CA PHE A 102 -12.92 -0.33 1.76
C PHE A 102 -12.13 -0.31 0.45
N MET A 103 -12.07 0.83 -0.25
CA MET A 103 -11.32 0.92 -1.50
C MET A 103 -9.81 0.88 -1.26
N ALA A 104 -9.32 1.58 -0.24
CA ALA A 104 -7.92 1.50 0.19
C ALA A 104 -7.51 0.09 0.66
N ALA A 105 -8.38 -0.59 1.41
CA ALA A 105 -8.16 -2.00 1.77
C ALA A 105 -8.20 -2.92 0.54
N GLY A 106 -8.99 -2.53 -0.47
CA GLY A 106 -9.13 -3.20 -1.75
C GLY A 106 -7.84 -3.24 -2.55
N SER A 107 -7.24 -2.06 -2.73
CA SER A 107 -5.97 -1.89 -3.45
C SER A 107 -4.82 -2.62 -2.76
N SER A 108 -4.78 -2.56 -1.43
CA SER A 108 -3.74 -3.16 -0.57
C SER A 108 -3.92 -4.66 -0.27
N ALA A 109 -4.90 -5.33 -0.85
CA ALA A 109 -5.16 -6.73 -0.54
C ALA A 109 -4.01 -7.68 -0.89
N PRO A 110 -3.32 -7.55 -2.04
CA PRO A 110 -2.14 -8.35 -2.34
C PRO A 110 -1.04 -8.21 -1.28
N GLU A 111 -0.75 -6.98 -0.85
CA GLU A 111 0.21 -6.64 0.20
C GLU A 111 -0.17 -7.30 1.52
N LEU A 112 -1.44 -7.16 1.93
CA LEU A 112 -1.96 -7.79 3.14
C LEU A 112 -1.80 -9.31 3.09
N VAL A 113 -2.10 -9.94 1.95
CA VAL A 113 -1.89 -11.38 1.75
C VAL A 113 -0.42 -11.77 1.85
N THR A 114 0.50 -10.99 1.29
CA THR A 114 1.95 -11.24 1.47
C THR A 114 2.38 -11.11 2.94
N ALA A 115 1.75 -10.21 3.71
CA ALA A 115 1.92 -10.11 5.16
C ALA A 115 1.55 -11.42 5.87
N PHE A 116 0.36 -11.95 5.53
CA PHE A 116 -0.16 -13.19 6.10
C PHE A 116 0.75 -14.37 5.75
N LEU A 117 1.16 -14.50 4.49
CA LEU A 117 2.11 -15.55 4.09
C LEU A 117 3.44 -15.40 4.85
N GLY A 118 3.92 -14.17 4.99
CA GLY A 118 5.08 -13.76 5.79
C GLY A 118 5.05 -14.19 7.25
N VAL A 119 3.88 -14.28 7.86
CA VAL A 119 3.73 -14.57 9.30
C VAL A 119 3.35 -16.02 9.56
N PHE A 120 2.59 -16.65 8.66
CA PHE A 120 2.03 -17.98 8.87
C PHE A 120 2.73 -19.09 8.10
N VAL A 121 3.31 -18.79 6.94
CA VAL A 121 3.93 -19.78 6.06
C VAL A 121 5.44 -19.67 6.12
N THR A 122 5.97 -18.51 5.73
CA THR A 122 7.40 -18.27 5.72
C THR A 122 7.82 -17.80 7.10
N LYS A 123 8.75 -18.47 7.78
CA LYS A 123 9.34 -17.92 9.03
C LYS A 123 10.37 -16.82 8.76
N GLY A 124 10.59 -16.48 7.49
CA GLY A 124 11.49 -15.42 7.05
C GLY A 124 10.86 -14.03 7.07
N ASP A 125 11.73 -13.01 6.97
CA ASP A 125 11.34 -11.60 7.00
C ASP A 125 10.65 -11.11 5.70
N ILE A 126 10.45 -11.99 4.71
CA ILE A 126 9.98 -11.64 3.36
C ILE A 126 8.65 -10.87 3.36
N GLY A 127 7.67 -11.25 4.18
CA GLY A 127 6.37 -10.54 4.22
C GLY A 127 6.49 -9.13 4.79
N VAL A 128 7.26 -8.94 5.86
CA VAL A 128 7.50 -7.62 6.45
C VAL A 128 8.34 -6.76 5.51
N SER A 129 9.40 -7.33 4.90
CA SER A 129 10.23 -6.65 3.90
C SER A 129 9.42 -6.20 2.68
N THR A 130 8.43 -6.98 2.26
CA THR A 130 7.55 -6.64 1.14
C THR A 130 6.69 -5.43 1.45
N ILE A 131 6.01 -5.40 2.59
CA ILE A 131 5.16 -4.25 2.98
C ILE A 131 5.99 -2.98 3.16
N LEU A 132 7.18 -3.13 3.73
CA LEU A 132 8.11 -2.05 3.91
C LEU A 132 8.63 -1.50 2.58
N GLY A 133 8.95 -2.38 1.63
CA GLY A 133 9.31 -2.03 0.26
C GLY A 133 8.15 -1.39 -0.51
N SER A 134 6.95 -1.96 -0.43
CA SER A 134 5.74 -1.44 -1.06
C SER A 134 5.44 -0.05 -0.55
N ALA A 135 5.64 0.22 0.74
CA ALA A 135 5.42 1.56 1.27
C ALA A 135 6.41 2.61 0.74
N ILE A 136 7.70 2.25 0.55
CA ILE A 136 8.68 3.12 -0.13
C ILE A 136 8.29 3.33 -1.59
N TYR A 137 7.90 2.25 -2.29
CA TYR A 137 7.52 2.29 -3.70
C TYR A 137 6.22 3.07 -3.93
N ASN A 138 5.20 2.86 -3.11
CA ASN A 138 3.95 3.60 -3.14
C ASN A 138 4.22 5.08 -2.94
N LEU A 139 4.96 5.45 -1.90
CA LEU A 139 5.22 6.85 -1.60
C LEU A 139 6.06 7.56 -2.67
N LEU A 140 7.18 6.97 -3.09
CA LEU A 140 8.13 7.64 -4.00
C LEU A 140 8.00 7.18 -5.45
N GLY A 141 7.83 5.88 -5.68
CA GLY A 141 7.67 5.28 -7.01
C GLY A 141 6.38 5.68 -7.70
N ILE A 142 5.23 5.61 -7.02
CA ILE A 142 3.95 6.06 -7.62
C ILE A 142 3.97 7.58 -7.80
N SER A 143 4.46 8.35 -6.82
CA SER A 143 4.65 9.80 -6.99
C SER A 143 5.53 10.15 -8.19
N ALA A 144 6.59 9.37 -8.42
CA ALA A 144 7.44 9.49 -9.60
C ALA A 144 6.67 9.17 -10.89
N ALA A 145 5.92 8.07 -10.91
CA ALA A 145 5.10 7.67 -12.05
C ALA A 145 4.05 8.74 -12.40
N CYS A 146 3.33 9.26 -11.39
CA CYS A 146 2.38 10.35 -11.55
C CYS A 146 3.03 11.60 -12.15
N GLY A 147 4.21 12.00 -11.67
CA GLY A 147 4.92 13.16 -12.23
C GLY A 147 5.48 12.96 -13.64
N LEU A 148 5.93 11.74 -13.97
CA LEU A 148 6.57 11.43 -15.25
C LEU A 148 5.58 11.10 -16.38
N PHE A 149 4.52 10.35 -16.05
CA PHE A 149 3.54 9.84 -17.00
C PHE A 149 2.24 10.65 -17.04
N SER A 150 1.99 11.56 -16.07
CA SER A 150 0.88 12.50 -16.21
C SER A 150 1.20 13.54 -17.28
N SER A 151 0.25 13.73 -18.20
CA SER A 151 0.29 14.78 -19.22
C SER A 151 -0.11 16.16 -18.67
N MET A 152 -0.70 16.21 -17.46
CA MET A 152 -1.23 17.42 -16.85
C MET A 152 -0.52 17.74 -15.53
N VAL A 153 -0.27 19.02 -15.27
CA VAL A 153 0.26 19.48 -13.98
C VAL A 153 -0.90 19.61 -13.01
N SER A 154 -0.92 18.73 -12.00
CA SER A 154 -1.93 18.78 -10.94
C SER A 154 -1.43 19.62 -9.77
N ARG A 155 -2.27 20.50 -9.22
CA ARG A 155 -1.96 21.24 -7.99
C ARG A 155 -2.29 20.37 -6.78
N LEU A 156 -1.50 20.54 -5.72
CA LEU A 156 -1.67 19.84 -4.46
C LEU A 156 -2.15 20.79 -3.36
N SER A 157 -3.05 20.30 -2.53
CA SER A 157 -3.54 20.96 -1.34
C SER A 157 -2.64 20.62 -0.15
N CYS A 158 -2.21 21.65 0.58
CA CYS A 158 -1.26 21.50 1.68
C CYS A 158 -1.81 20.70 2.88
N TRP A 159 -3.07 20.97 3.22
CA TRP A 159 -3.68 20.44 4.44
C TRP A 159 -3.91 18.92 4.40
N PRO A 160 -4.55 18.33 3.37
CA PRO A 160 -4.77 16.88 3.30
C PRO A 160 -3.46 16.10 3.26
N LEU A 161 -2.48 16.57 2.48
CA LEU A 161 -1.17 15.90 2.38
C LEU A 161 -0.43 15.90 3.74
N PHE A 162 -0.44 17.04 4.45
CA PHE A 162 0.18 17.11 5.77
C PHE A 162 -0.50 16.16 6.78
N ARG A 163 -1.83 16.11 6.79
CA ARG A 163 -2.61 15.20 7.65
C ARG A 163 -2.23 13.74 7.39
N ASP A 164 -2.19 13.34 6.12
CA ASP A 164 -1.92 11.95 5.73
C ASP A 164 -0.46 11.58 5.99
N CYS A 165 0.50 12.47 5.70
CA CYS A 165 1.91 12.27 6.05
C CYS A 165 2.15 12.19 7.57
N LEU A 166 1.40 12.97 8.37
CA LEU A 166 1.48 12.92 9.83
C LEU A 166 0.94 11.57 10.35
N ALA A 167 -0.24 11.16 9.88
CA ALA A 167 -0.81 9.86 10.23
C ALA A 167 0.15 8.72 9.86
N TYR A 168 0.73 8.78 8.67
CA TYR A 168 1.71 7.79 8.21
C TYR A 168 2.98 7.77 9.06
N THR A 169 3.52 8.94 9.44
CA THR A 169 4.67 9.02 10.35
C THR A 169 4.36 8.40 11.71
N ILE A 170 3.15 8.60 12.25
CA ILE A 170 2.71 7.99 13.51
C ILE A 170 2.62 6.46 13.36
N SER A 171 2.07 5.96 12.26
CA SER A 171 1.98 4.52 11.98
C SER A 171 3.35 3.86 11.90
N VAL A 172 4.29 4.43 11.15
CA VAL A 172 5.66 3.89 11.03
C VAL A 172 6.40 3.97 12.36
N ALA A 173 6.25 5.06 13.12
CA ALA A 173 6.85 5.18 14.45
C ALA A 173 6.30 4.16 15.45
N ALA A 174 5.00 3.84 15.38
CA ALA A 174 4.40 2.79 16.20
C ALA A 174 5.00 1.43 15.87
N VAL A 175 5.06 1.06 14.59
CA VAL A 175 5.69 -0.20 14.13
C VAL A 175 7.16 -0.27 14.56
N LEU A 176 7.92 0.82 14.40
CA LEU A 176 9.33 0.91 14.83
C LEU A 176 9.50 0.69 16.34
N ALA A 177 8.63 1.28 17.16
CA ALA A 177 8.67 1.09 18.61
C ALA A 177 8.44 -0.38 18.99
N MET A 178 7.55 -1.07 18.27
CA MET A 178 7.19 -2.47 18.55
C MET A 178 8.23 -3.48 18.08
N ILE A 179 8.97 -3.17 17.01
CA ILE A 179 10.04 -4.05 16.52
C ILE A 179 11.34 -3.84 17.32
N SER A 180 11.45 -2.76 18.10
CA SER A 180 12.70 -2.36 18.77
C SER A 180 13.26 -3.37 19.79
N ASP A 181 12.40 -4.18 20.41
CA ASP A 181 12.78 -5.18 21.42
C ASP A 181 12.87 -6.61 20.84
N ASN A 182 12.71 -6.77 19.51
CA ASN A 182 12.64 -8.03 18.78
C ASN A 182 11.48 -8.96 19.21
N ARG A 183 10.51 -8.50 20.01
CA ARG A 183 9.50 -9.37 20.61
C ARG A 183 8.12 -8.76 20.54
N ILE A 184 7.32 -9.26 19.61
CA ILE A 184 5.96 -8.76 19.42
C ILE A 184 4.98 -9.54 20.30
N TYR A 185 4.34 -8.83 21.23
CA TYR A 185 3.25 -9.36 22.06
C TYR A 185 1.86 -9.08 21.45
N TRP A 186 0.84 -9.78 21.95
CA TRP A 186 -0.54 -9.61 21.47
C TRP A 186 -1.12 -8.21 21.75
N TYR A 187 -0.77 -7.60 22.89
CA TYR A 187 -1.28 -6.28 23.27
C TYR A 187 -0.65 -5.17 22.41
N GLU A 188 0.60 -5.37 21.99
CA GLU A 188 1.25 -4.52 21.00
C GLU A 188 0.49 -4.61 19.69
N SER A 189 0.29 -5.82 19.14
CA SER A 189 -0.44 -6.00 17.88
C SER A 189 -1.87 -5.43 17.95
N ALA A 190 -2.56 -5.60 19.09
CA ALA A 190 -3.88 -5.00 19.32
C ALA A 190 -3.83 -3.47 19.35
N SER A 191 -2.73 -2.87 19.81
CA SER A 191 -2.56 -1.41 19.81
C SER A 191 -2.42 -0.83 18.40
N LEU A 192 -1.81 -1.54 17.44
CA LEU A 192 -1.80 -1.16 16.03
C LEU A 192 -3.22 -1.11 15.44
N LEU A 193 -4.04 -2.12 15.75
CA LEU A 193 -5.44 -2.15 15.31
C LEU A 193 -6.28 -1.03 15.97
N LEU A 194 -5.97 -0.69 17.22
CA LEU A 194 -6.59 0.46 17.89
C LEU A 194 -6.20 1.78 17.21
N ILE A 195 -4.92 1.96 16.87
CA ILE A 195 -4.44 3.14 16.14
C ILE A 195 -5.14 3.24 14.77
N TYR A 196 -5.33 2.12 14.07
CA TYR A 196 -6.11 2.07 12.83
C TYR A 196 -7.56 2.48 13.03
N GLY A 197 -8.23 1.96 14.06
CA GLY A 197 -9.59 2.39 14.41
C GLY A 197 -9.67 3.90 14.69
N CYS A 198 -8.71 4.44 15.44
CA CYS A 198 -8.59 5.88 15.68
C CYS A 198 -8.36 6.68 14.39
N TYR A 199 -7.52 6.19 13.48
CA TYR A 199 -7.27 6.80 12.18
C TYR A 199 -8.55 6.86 11.32
N ILE A 200 -9.30 5.75 11.24
CA ILE A 200 -10.62 5.72 10.58
C ILE A 200 -11.56 6.74 11.21
N LEU A 201 -11.62 6.83 12.54
CA LEU A 201 -12.48 7.81 13.22
C LEU A 201 -12.07 9.25 12.85
N VAL A 202 -10.77 9.56 12.83
CA VAL A 202 -10.28 10.88 12.42
C VAL A 202 -10.68 11.20 10.98
N LEU A 203 -10.55 10.24 10.05
CA LEU A 203 -11.00 10.40 8.66
C LEU A 203 -12.52 10.63 8.57
N CYS A 204 -13.32 9.86 9.31
CA CYS A 204 -14.78 10.02 9.34
C CYS A 204 -15.23 11.39 9.85
N PHE A 205 -14.43 12.02 10.72
CA PHE A 205 -14.72 13.36 11.24
C PHE A 205 -13.94 14.48 10.52
N ASP A 206 -13.19 14.17 9.46
CA ASP A 206 -12.27 15.09 8.82
C ASP A 206 -12.95 16.38 8.34
N ILE A 207 -14.13 16.29 7.74
CA ILE A 207 -14.89 17.46 7.28
C ILE A 207 -15.19 18.43 8.44
N LYS A 208 -15.56 17.90 9.62
CA LYS A 208 -15.84 18.71 10.82
C LYS A 208 -14.56 19.27 11.44
N ILE A 209 -13.48 18.48 11.41
CA ILE A 209 -12.17 18.89 11.91
C ILE A 209 -11.61 20.01 11.02
N ASN A 210 -11.65 19.86 9.70
CA ASN A 210 -11.17 20.85 8.75
C ASN A 210 -11.92 22.18 8.92
N GLN A 211 -13.25 22.16 9.04
CA GLN A 211 -14.05 23.36 9.33
C GLN A 211 -13.70 24.01 10.68
N TYR A 212 -13.46 23.20 11.73
CA TYR A 212 -13.07 23.72 13.05
C TYR A 212 -11.66 24.29 13.07
N LEU A 213 -10.73 23.66 12.36
CA LEU A 213 -9.31 24.00 12.34
C LEU A 213 -9.06 25.22 11.46
N MET A 214 -9.74 25.33 10.30
CA MET A 214 -9.76 26.56 9.49
C MET A 214 -10.34 27.75 10.24
N LYS A 215 -11.32 27.53 11.12
CA LYS A 215 -11.89 28.58 11.97
C LYS A 215 -10.97 29.01 13.13
N LYS A 216 -9.99 28.16 13.51
CA LYS A 216 -9.10 28.38 14.67
C LYS A 216 -7.68 28.80 14.27
N PHE A 217 -7.17 28.35 13.13
CA PHE A 217 -5.86 28.68 12.59
C PHE A 217 -5.93 29.86 11.59
N SER A 218 -6.46 31.00 12.03
CA SER A 218 -6.43 32.24 11.24
C SER A 218 -5.11 33.06 11.29
N PRO A 219 -4.07 32.80 12.13
CA PRO A 219 -2.87 33.65 12.08
C PRO A 219 -1.54 33.01 11.64
N CYS A 220 -1.44 31.70 11.33
CA CYS A 220 -0.11 31.08 11.12
C CYS A 220 0.30 30.77 9.66
N CYS A 221 -0.58 30.91 8.67
CA CYS A 221 -0.24 30.57 7.28
C CYS A 221 -0.64 31.66 6.27
N THR A 222 -0.02 32.83 6.35
CA THR A 222 -0.13 33.87 5.30
C THR A 222 0.45 33.41 3.94
N CYS A 223 1.18 32.29 3.91
CA CYS A 223 1.66 31.65 2.69
C CYS A 223 0.61 30.72 2.05
N CYS A 224 -0.25 30.07 2.84
CA CYS A 224 -1.30 29.16 2.32
C CYS A 224 -2.50 29.92 1.72
N THR A 225 -2.84 31.10 2.26
CA THR A 225 -3.95 31.92 1.71
C THR A 225 -3.59 32.53 0.34
N LYS A 226 -2.34 32.95 0.13
CA LYS A 226 -1.91 33.51 -1.17
C LYS A 226 -1.94 32.50 -2.32
N ALA A 227 -1.67 31.22 -2.04
CA ALA A 227 -1.79 30.16 -3.04
C ALA A 227 -3.25 29.83 -3.41
N MET A 228 -4.20 30.22 -2.56
CA MET A 228 -5.64 29.98 -2.77
C MET A 228 -6.34 31.17 -3.43
N GLU A 229 -5.92 32.41 -3.14
CA GLU A 229 -6.44 33.63 -3.80
C GLU A 229 -6.02 33.72 -5.29
N GLU A 230 -4.80 33.32 -5.67
CA GLU A 230 -4.39 33.32 -7.10
C GLU A 230 -5.08 32.24 -7.95
N ASN A 231 -5.64 31.19 -7.33
CA ASN A 231 -6.40 30.15 -8.04
C ASN A 231 -7.85 30.55 -8.31
N ALA A 232 -8.40 31.51 -7.56
CA ALA A 232 -9.78 31.97 -7.73
C ALA A 232 -9.95 32.90 -8.95
N GLU A 233 -8.89 33.57 -9.40
CA GLU A 233 -8.97 34.55 -10.50
C GLU A 233 -8.62 34.00 -11.90
N GLN A 234 -8.27 32.71 -12.04
CA GLN A 234 -7.85 32.14 -13.34
C GLN A 234 -8.79 31.07 -13.94
N GLN A 235 -10.02 30.90 -13.43
CA GLN A 235 -11.08 30.26 -14.20
C GLN A 235 -11.91 31.35 -14.93
N PRO A 236 -11.59 31.71 -16.19
CA PRO A 236 -12.55 32.42 -16.99
C PRO A 236 -13.74 31.49 -17.25
N LEU A 237 -14.92 31.95 -16.82
CA LEU A 237 -16.23 31.43 -17.15
C LEU A 237 -16.35 31.20 -18.67
N VAL A 238 -16.11 29.97 -19.12
CA VAL A 238 -16.48 29.54 -20.46
C VAL A 238 -17.98 29.29 -20.44
N GLY A 239 -18.74 30.32 -20.82
CA GLY A 239 -20.15 30.20 -21.12
C GLY A 239 -20.35 29.32 -22.36
N TRP A 240 -21.07 28.22 -22.20
CA TRP A 240 -21.53 27.40 -23.30
C TRP A 240 -22.90 27.93 -23.78
N LYS A 241 -22.98 28.24 -25.07
CA LYS A 241 -24.23 28.64 -25.75
C LYS A 241 -25.28 27.53 -25.66
N GLU A 242 -26.47 27.88 -25.20
CA GLU A 242 -27.69 27.09 -25.35
C GLU A 242 -28.14 27.11 -26.83
N GLU A 243 -28.24 25.95 -27.47
CA GLU A 243 -29.16 25.76 -28.58
C GLU A 243 -30.48 25.19 -28.06
N SER A 244 -31.55 25.83 -28.51
CA SER A 244 -32.90 25.79 -27.96
C SER A 244 -33.79 24.75 -28.65
N GLY A 245 -34.65 24.08 -27.87
CA GLY A 245 -35.81 23.31 -28.33
C GLY A 245 -36.83 23.11 -27.18
N PRO A 246 -38.15 23.19 -27.41
CA PRO A 246 -39.04 23.88 -26.47
C PRO A 246 -39.83 23.00 -25.49
N LEU A 247 -39.98 23.54 -24.27
CA LEU A 247 -41.18 23.63 -23.41
C LEU A 247 -41.92 22.33 -23.01
N ILE A 248 -42.00 22.08 -21.69
CA ILE A 248 -43.26 22.18 -20.92
C ILE A 248 -42.95 22.68 -19.49
N ARG A 249 -43.77 23.66 -19.11
CA ARG A 249 -43.82 24.40 -17.85
C ARG A 249 -44.64 23.62 -16.81
N GLN A 250 -44.13 23.42 -15.61
CA GLN A 250 -44.95 23.50 -14.41
C GLN A 250 -44.17 23.97 -13.19
N GLN A 251 -44.87 24.75 -12.40
CA GLN A 251 -44.37 25.77 -11.49
C GLN A 251 -44.95 25.42 -10.12
N SER A 252 -44.13 25.22 -9.09
CA SER A 252 -44.54 25.42 -7.70
C SER A 252 -43.34 25.77 -6.82
N ARG A 253 -43.32 27.04 -6.42
CA ARG A 253 -42.56 27.58 -5.28
C ARG A 253 -43.08 26.97 -3.97
N THR A 254 -42.18 26.63 -3.04
CA THR A 254 -42.08 27.25 -1.70
C THR A 254 -40.81 26.81 -0.97
N ASP A 255 -40.01 27.81 -0.58
CA ASP A 255 -39.12 27.94 0.59
C ASP A 255 -38.33 26.73 1.14
N SER A 256 -37.03 26.75 0.90
CA SER A 256 -36.02 26.91 1.97
C SER A 256 -34.66 27.18 1.31
N GLY A 257 -34.12 28.38 1.56
CA GLY A 257 -32.75 28.73 1.18
C GLY A 257 -31.74 28.14 2.16
N ILE A 258 -30.55 27.84 1.64
CA ILE A 258 -29.31 27.31 2.24
C ILE A 258 -28.97 25.97 1.56
N PHE A 259 -27.76 25.88 1.01
CA PHE A 259 -27.20 24.87 0.08
C PHE A 259 -27.41 25.17 -1.41
N GLN A 260 -26.53 26.01 -1.94
CA GLN A 260 -26.31 26.08 -3.38
C GLN A 260 -24.82 26.32 -3.67
N ASP A 261 -23.98 25.39 -3.23
CA ASP A 261 -22.57 25.24 -3.65
C ASP A 261 -22.15 23.75 -3.77
N GLU A 262 -23.13 22.83 -3.77
CA GLU A 262 -22.93 21.37 -3.80
C GLU A 262 -23.30 20.78 -5.18
N LEU A 263 -23.08 21.50 -6.29
CA LEU A 263 -23.40 21.00 -7.64
C LEU A 263 -22.17 20.58 -8.47
N ASP A 264 -20.96 21.01 -8.09
CA ASP A 264 -19.73 20.65 -8.83
C ASP A 264 -19.13 19.29 -8.41
N TYR A 265 -19.32 18.86 -7.15
CA TYR A 265 -18.94 17.52 -6.70
C TYR A 265 -19.86 16.44 -7.26
N THR A 266 -21.16 16.74 -7.37
CA THR A 266 -22.14 15.85 -8.01
C THR A 266 -21.86 15.75 -9.49
N GLN A 267 -21.50 16.83 -10.19
CA GLN A 267 -21.23 16.74 -11.62
C GLN A 267 -19.93 16.02 -11.96
N LEU A 268 -18.85 16.06 -11.15
CA LEU A 268 -17.61 15.36 -11.48
C LEU A 268 -17.66 13.86 -11.14
N SER A 269 -18.25 13.48 -10.00
CA SER A 269 -18.52 12.06 -9.69
C SER A 269 -19.56 11.49 -10.66
N THR A 270 -20.64 12.23 -10.95
CA THR A 270 -21.62 11.82 -11.97
C THR A 270 -21.05 11.89 -13.39
N SER A 271 -20.06 12.72 -13.75
CA SER A 271 -19.50 12.75 -15.13
C SER A 271 -18.31 11.80 -15.33
N LEU A 272 -17.57 11.45 -14.28
CA LEU A 272 -16.69 10.29 -14.27
C LEU A 272 -17.53 8.99 -14.40
N HIS A 273 -18.72 8.97 -13.78
CA HIS A 273 -19.66 7.85 -13.80
C HIS A 273 -20.61 7.86 -15.04
N ARG A 274 -20.87 9.02 -15.67
CA ARG A 274 -21.64 9.16 -16.93
C ARG A 274 -20.77 8.92 -18.17
N LEU A 275 -19.45 8.83 -18.03
CA LEU A 275 -18.59 8.21 -19.03
C LEU A 275 -18.72 6.67 -19.05
N ASP A 276 -19.32 6.08 -18.02
CA ASP A 276 -19.71 4.65 -17.99
C ASP A 276 -21.21 4.42 -18.22
N GLU A 277 -22.04 5.46 -18.29
CA GLU A 277 -23.51 5.33 -18.45
C GLU A 277 -24.08 5.80 -19.81
N VAL A 278 -23.24 5.95 -20.85
CA VAL A 278 -23.74 5.93 -22.25
C VAL A 278 -22.89 4.99 -23.11
N SER A 279 -22.83 3.74 -22.68
CA SER A 279 -22.74 2.57 -23.55
C SER A 279 -23.34 1.40 -22.77
N GLU A 280 -24.44 0.83 -23.25
CA GLU A 280 -25.03 -0.42 -22.75
C GLU A 280 -24.11 -1.65 -22.96
N ASP A 281 -22.80 -1.47 -22.90
CA ASP A 281 -21.80 -2.52 -23.02
C ASP A 281 -20.62 -2.13 -22.10
N HIS A 282 -20.64 -2.58 -20.83
CA HIS A 282 -19.38 -2.68 -20.10
C HIS A 282 -18.43 -3.52 -20.97
N PRO A 283 -17.21 -3.05 -21.26
CA PRO A 283 -16.29 -3.82 -22.08
C PRO A 283 -16.06 -5.16 -21.39
N SER A 284 -16.55 -6.24 -22.00
CA SER A 284 -16.30 -7.59 -21.48
C SER A 284 -14.80 -7.77 -21.24
N VAL A 285 -14.40 -8.57 -20.24
CA VAL A 285 -12.98 -8.92 -19.98
C VAL A 285 -12.28 -9.44 -21.26
N PHE A 286 -13.06 -9.87 -22.26
CA PHE A 286 -12.62 -10.31 -23.58
C PHE A 286 -12.53 -9.21 -24.65
N THR A 287 -12.63 -7.93 -24.28
CA THR A 287 -12.48 -6.83 -25.24
C THR A 287 -11.00 -6.68 -25.64
N MET A 288 -10.77 -6.75 -26.95
CA MET A 288 -9.44 -6.73 -27.54
C MET A 288 -8.90 -5.30 -27.59
N PRO A 289 -7.76 -4.99 -26.95
CA PRO A 289 -7.19 -3.65 -27.00
C PRO A 289 -6.56 -3.34 -28.38
N GLU A 290 -6.65 -2.07 -28.79
CA GLU A 290 -6.23 -1.61 -30.12
C GLU A 290 -4.70 -1.56 -30.29
N ALA A 291 -3.94 -1.32 -29.20
CA ALA A 291 -2.48 -1.19 -29.25
C ALA A 291 -1.76 -2.56 -29.26
N ASP A 292 -0.73 -2.71 -30.11
CA ASP A 292 -0.02 -3.99 -30.32
C ASP A 292 0.58 -4.59 -29.03
N MET A 293 1.18 -3.76 -28.17
CA MET A 293 1.75 -4.24 -26.89
C MET A 293 0.67 -4.68 -25.90
N LYS A 294 -0.45 -3.95 -25.84
CA LYS A 294 -1.61 -4.32 -25.00
C LYS A 294 -2.27 -5.59 -25.51
N ARG A 295 -2.31 -5.80 -26.82
CA ARG A 295 -2.85 -7.00 -27.46
C ARG A 295 -2.01 -8.24 -27.12
N ILE A 296 -0.69 -8.14 -27.16
CA ILE A 296 0.20 -9.25 -26.77
C ILE A 296 0.01 -9.61 -25.30
N LEU A 297 -0.01 -8.62 -24.40
CA LEU A 297 -0.27 -8.84 -22.97
C LEU A 297 -1.66 -9.42 -22.71
N TRP A 298 -2.67 -8.99 -23.47
CA TRP A 298 -4.02 -9.54 -23.41
C TRP A 298 -4.08 -11.00 -23.86
N VAL A 299 -3.43 -11.34 -24.99
CA VAL A 299 -3.34 -12.75 -25.44
C VAL A 299 -2.64 -13.61 -24.41
N LEU A 300 -1.58 -13.09 -23.77
CA LEU A 300 -0.88 -13.79 -22.72
C LEU A 300 -1.76 -14.00 -21.48
N SER A 301 -2.62 -13.03 -21.11
CA SER A 301 -3.52 -13.14 -19.96
C SER A 301 -4.80 -13.92 -20.22
N LEU A 302 -5.12 -14.28 -21.47
CA LEU A 302 -6.32 -15.06 -21.80
C LEU A 302 -6.50 -16.34 -20.97
N PRO A 303 -5.47 -17.18 -20.72
CA PRO A 303 -5.65 -18.40 -19.93
C PRO A 303 -6.11 -18.11 -18.50
N ILE A 304 -5.54 -17.08 -17.86
CA ILE A 304 -5.95 -16.69 -16.51
C ILE A 304 -7.30 -15.99 -16.52
N ILE A 305 -7.57 -15.13 -17.49
CA ILE A 305 -8.89 -14.49 -17.65
C ILE A 305 -9.99 -15.55 -17.80
N VAL A 306 -9.77 -16.57 -18.63
CA VAL A 306 -10.73 -17.67 -18.81
C VAL A 306 -10.90 -18.46 -17.52
N LEU A 307 -9.81 -18.77 -16.81
CA LEU A 307 -9.85 -19.47 -15.53
C LEU A 307 -10.64 -18.67 -14.47
N LEU A 308 -10.38 -17.38 -14.36
CA LEU A 308 -11.06 -16.47 -13.44
C LEU A 308 -12.53 -16.27 -13.83
N TYR A 309 -12.82 -16.12 -15.12
CA TYR A 309 -14.19 -16.01 -15.63
C TYR A 309 -15.03 -17.27 -15.34
N LEU A 310 -14.43 -18.45 -15.38
CA LEU A 310 -15.11 -19.71 -15.07
C LEU A 310 -15.34 -19.91 -13.57
N THR A 311 -14.50 -19.31 -12.72
CA THR A 311 -14.48 -19.60 -11.27
C THR A 311 -15.07 -18.49 -10.42
N ILE A 312 -15.00 -17.22 -10.86
CA ILE A 312 -15.49 -16.05 -10.13
C ILE A 312 -16.79 -15.56 -10.80
N PRO A 313 -17.92 -15.51 -10.06
CA PRO A 313 -19.12 -14.87 -10.55
C PRO A 313 -18.89 -13.35 -10.62
N ASP A 314 -19.08 -12.74 -11.79
CA ASP A 314 -18.83 -11.31 -12.01
C ASP A 314 -20.00 -10.45 -11.52
N CYS A 315 -19.84 -9.79 -10.37
CA CYS A 315 -20.89 -8.97 -9.75
C CYS A 315 -21.28 -7.71 -10.54
N ARG A 316 -20.50 -7.33 -11.56
CA ARG A 316 -20.84 -6.23 -12.48
C ARG A 316 -21.99 -6.60 -13.41
N ARG A 317 -22.23 -7.91 -13.63
CA ARG A 317 -23.33 -8.37 -14.47
C ARG A 317 -24.64 -8.35 -13.69
N PRO A 318 -25.76 -7.93 -14.32
CA PRO A 318 -27.04 -7.81 -13.64
C PRO A 318 -27.54 -9.13 -13.05
N PHE A 319 -27.20 -10.26 -13.67
CA PHE A 319 -27.55 -11.60 -13.17
C PHE A 319 -26.86 -11.96 -11.84
N TRP A 320 -25.59 -11.57 -11.67
CA TRP A 320 -24.76 -11.92 -10.51
C TRP A 320 -24.64 -10.78 -9.49
N ARG A 321 -25.33 -9.65 -9.70
CA ARG A 321 -25.25 -8.48 -8.80
C ARG A 321 -25.51 -8.82 -7.33
N ASN A 322 -26.45 -9.71 -7.06
CA ASN A 322 -26.78 -10.15 -5.68
C ASN A 322 -25.76 -11.12 -5.07
N TRP A 323 -24.83 -11.65 -5.87
CA TRP A 323 -23.79 -12.59 -5.45
C TRP A 323 -22.47 -11.89 -5.13
N PHE A 324 -22.48 -10.57 -4.95
CA PHE A 324 -21.28 -9.75 -4.67
C PHE A 324 -20.44 -10.28 -3.50
N MET A 325 -21.05 -10.85 -2.46
CA MET A 325 -20.31 -11.49 -1.35
C MET A 325 -19.55 -12.73 -1.78
N VAL A 326 -20.13 -13.53 -2.69
CA VAL A 326 -19.47 -14.72 -3.23
C VAL A 326 -18.32 -14.29 -4.15
N THR A 327 -18.53 -13.27 -4.98
CA THR A 327 -17.46 -12.65 -5.79
C THR A 327 -16.31 -12.19 -4.90
N PHE A 328 -16.60 -11.46 -3.82
CA PHE A 328 -15.60 -10.99 -2.85
C PHE A 328 -14.79 -12.15 -2.23
N LEU A 329 -15.45 -13.20 -1.73
CA LEU A 329 -14.77 -14.32 -1.08
C LEU A 329 -13.94 -15.16 -2.06
N ILE A 330 -14.45 -15.44 -3.26
CA ILE A 330 -13.74 -16.24 -4.26
C ILE A 330 -12.56 -15.46 -4.85
N SER A 331 -12.73 -14.15 -5.11
CA SER A 331 -11.62 -13.30 -5.57
C SER A 331 -10.54 -13.16 -4.51
N ALA A 332 -10.89 -12.97 -3.23
CA ALA A 332 -9.93 -12.97 -2.12
C ALA A 332 -9.15 -14.30 -2.03
N ALA A 333 -9.83 -15.44 -2.23
CA ALA A 333 -9.17 -16.74 -2.27
C ALA A 333 -8.21 -16.89 -3.46
N TRP A 334 -8.57 -16.37 -4.64
CA TRP A 334 -7.68 -16.35 -5.80
C TRP A 334 -6.47 -15.44 -5.60
N ILE A 335 -6.65 -14.25 -5.03
CA ILE A 335 -5.53 -13.37 -4.65
C ILE A 335 -4.59 -14.13 -3.73
N SER A 336 -5.12 -14.82 -2.70
CA SER A 336 -4.32 -15.64 -1.80
C SER A 336 -3.53 -16.75 -2.49
N ALA A 337 -4.19 -17.52 -3.37
CA ALA A 337 -3.56 -18.63 -4.09
C ALA A 337 -2.48 -18.16 -5.09
N ILE A 338 -2.76 -17.09 -5.85
CA ILE A 338 -1.82 -16.54 -6.83
C ILE A 338 -0.62 -15.92 -6.09
N THR A 339 -0.85 -15.15 -5.03
CA THR A 339 0.22 -14.54 -4.24
C THR A 339 1.09 -15.59 -3.55
N TYR A 340 0.53 -16.72 -3.11
CA TYR A 340 1.33 -17.84 -2.61
C TYR A 340 2.30 -18.38 -3.66
N VAL A 341 1.82 -18.63 -4.88
CA VAL A 341 2.67 -19.10 -5.99
C VAL A 341 3.70 -18.03 -6.38
N LEU A 342 3.31 -16.76 -6.38
CA LEU A 342 4.19 -15.63 -6.63
C LEU A 342 5.36 -15.59 -5.64
N VAL A 343 5.06 -15.61 -4.32
CA VAL A 343 6.10 -15.62 -3.26
C VAL A 343 7.00 -16.83 -3.42
N TRP A 344 6.44 -18.02 -3.67
CA TRP A 344 7.22 -19.24 -3.88
C TRP A 344 8.23 -19.10 -5.04
N MET A 345 7.78 -18.59 -6.19
CA MET A 345 8.65 -18.41 -7.36
C MET A 345 9.72 -17.34 -7.12
N VAL A 346 9.38 -16.25 -6.41
CA VAL A 346 10.32 -15.20 -6.03
C VAL A 346 11.40 -15.73 -5.08
N THR A 347 11.04 -16.54 -4.08
CA THR A 347 11.99 -17.17 -3.16
C THR A 347 12.98 -18.07 -3.91
N ILE A 348 12.50 -18.95 -4.80
CA ILE A 348 13.39 -19.82 -5.60
C ILE A 348 14.32 -19.00 -6.51
N ALA A 349 13.81 -17.94 -7.13
CA ALA A 349 14.62 -17.05 -7.97
C ALA A 349 15.72 -16.35 -7.15
N GLY A 350 15.38 -15.83 -5.96
CA GLY A 350 16.31 -15.18 -5.04
C GLY A 350 17.48 -16.09 -4.65
N GLU A 351 17.18 -17.33 -4.25
CA GLU A 351 18.21 -18.31 -3.92
C GLU A 351 19.14 -18.65 -5.08
N THR A 352 18.58 -18.77 -6.27
CA THR A 352 19.37 -19.08 -7.48
C THR A 352 20.37 -17.96 -7.77
N LEU A 353 19.98 -16.70 -7.50
CA LEU A 353 20.81 -15.51 -7.69
C LEU A 353 21.72 -15.22 -6.48
N GLY A 354 21.55 -15.91 -5.36
CA GLY A 354 22.23 -15.58 -4.10
C GLY A 354 21.80 -14.24 -3.51
N ILE A 355 20.59 -13.76 -3.86
CA ILE A 355 20.02 -12.53 -3.32
C ILE A 355 19.16 -12.90 -2.11
N PRO A 356 19.35 -12.26 -0.94
CA PRO A 356 18.54 -12.51 0.24
C PRO A 356 17.04 -12.30 -0.03
N GLU A 357 16.19 -13.11 0.60
CA GLU A 357 14.74 -13.02 0.45
C GLU A 357 14.18 -11.67 0.92
N SER A 358 14.78 -11.04 1.93
CA SER A 358 14.44 -9.68 2.37
C SER A 358 14.61 -8.66 1.25
N VAL A 359 15.68 -8.77 0.46
CA VAL A 359 15.95 -7.89 -0.70
C VAL A 359 14.97 -8.17 -1.84
N MET A 360 14.67 -9.43 -2.14
CA MET A 360 13.69 -9.80 -3.17
C MET A 360 12.27 -9.32 -2.80
N GLY A 361 11.90 -9.42 -1.52
CA GLY A 361 10.64 -8.88 -0.99
C GLY A 361 10.57 -7.36 -1.09
N LEU A 362 11.61 -6.66 -0.60
CA LEU A 362 11.68 -5.20 -0.57
C LEU A 362 11.73 -4.54 -1.97
N THR A 363 12.11 -5.29 -3.00
CA THR A 363 12.27 -4.76 -4.36
C THR A 363 11.26 -5.33 -5.34
N LEU A 364 11.43 -6.60 -5.73
CA LEU A 364 10.66 -7.23 -6.78
C LEU A 364 9.21 -7.47 -6.36
N LEU A 365 8.99 -8.05 -5.17
CA LEU A 365 7.64 -8.32 -4.69
C LEU A 365 6.90 -7.01 -4.39
N ALA A 366 7.56 -6.09 -3.68
CA ALA A 366 7.05 -4.77 -3.37
C ALA A 366 6.61 -3.97 -4.61
N ALA A 367 7.49 -3.82 -5.61
CA ALA A 367 7.15 -3.05 -6.81
C ALA A 367 6.06 -3.75 -7.65
N GLY A 368 6.06 -5.08 -7.67
CA GLY A 368 5.14 -5.85 -8.49
C GLY A 368 3.72 -5.92 -7.95
N THR A 369 3.52 -6.04 -6.63
CA THR A 369 2.16 -6.01 -6.03
C THR A 369 1.51 -4.64 -6.17
N SER A 370 2.32 -3.57 -6.20
CA SER A 370 1.85 -2.18 -6.28
C SER A 370 1.78 -1.63 -7.72
N VAL A 371 1.92 -2.48 -8.74
CA VAL A 371 1.66 -2.11 -10.15
C VAL A 371 0.22 -1.63 -10.38
N PRO A 372 -0.84 -2.31 -9.90
CA PRO A 372 -2.23 -1.87 -10.10
C PRO A 372 -2.44 -0.45 -9.55
N ASP A 373 -1.94 -0.20 -8.34
CA ASP A 373 -1.99 1.10 -7.67
C ASP A 373 -1.25 2.19 -8.45
N THR A 374 -0.11 1.84 -9.04
CA THR A 374 0.64 2.75 -9.91
C THR A 374 -0.20 3.16 -11.11
N VAL A 375 -0.83 2.19 -11.78
CA VAL A 375 -1.66 2.44 -12.97
C VAL A 375 -2.89 3.29 -12.60
N ALA A 376 -3.59 2.94 -11.52
CA ALA A 376 -4.75 3.68 -11.05
C ALA A 376 -4.40 5.14 -10.68
N SER A 377 -3.32 5.34 -9.92
CA SER A 377 -2.90 6.67 -9.47
C SER A 377 -2.44 7.56 -10.63
N VAL A 378 -1.73 7.00 -11.61
CA VAL A 378 -1.33 7.72 -12.83
C VAL A 378 -2.55 8.15 -13.64
N LEU A 379 -3.55 7.27 -13.77
CA LEU A 379 -4.79 7.60 -14.49
C LEU A 379 -5.56 8.74 -13.82
N VAL A 380 -5.64 8.74 -12.49
CA VAL A 380 -6.27 9.83 -11.71
C VAL A 380 -5.48 11.14 -11.85
N ALA A 381 -4.15 11.07 -11.78
CA ALA A 381 -3.29 12.24 -11.97
C ALA A 381 -3.37 12.83 -13.39
N GLN A 382 -3.55 11.99 -14.42
CA GLN A 382 -3.77 12.42 -15.80
C GLN A 382 -5.06 13.20 -16.00
N LYS A 383 -6.08 12.95 -15.17
CA LYS A 383 -7.34 13.71 -15.17
C LYS A 383 -7.26 15.05 -14.43
N GLY A 384 -6.08 15.43 -13.92
CA GLY A 384 -5.88 16.66 -13.16
C GLY A 384 -6.18 16.54 -11.66
N ASN A 385 -6.52 15.34 -11.18
CA ASN A 385 -6.92 15.09 -9.80
C ASN A 385 -5.73 14.62 -8.95
N GLY A 386 -4.62 15.35 -8.98
CA GLY A 386 -3.40 14.98 -8.26
C GLY A 386 -3.53 14.89 -6.74
N ASP A 387 -4.42 15.68 -6.13
CA ASP A 387 -4.76 15.58 -4.70
C ASP A 387 -5.32 14.20 -4.34
N MET A 388 -6.21 13.67 -5.18
CA MET A 388 -6.80 12.35 -5.00
C MET A 388 -5.75 11.25 -5.20
N ALA A 389 -4.91 11.38 -6.23
CA ALA A 389 -3.83 10.43 -6.46
C ALA A 389 -2.86 10.37 -5.25
N MET A 390 -2.45 11.51 -4.71
CA MET A 390 -1.56 11.55 -3.54
C MET A 390 -2.23 11.06 -2.26
N SER A 391 -3.51 11.38 -2.05
CA SER A 391 -4.24 10.89 -0.86
C SER A 391 -4.42 9.37 -0.91
N ASN A 392 -4.68 8.78 -2.08
CA ASN A 392 -4.71 7.34 -2.25
C ASN A 392 -3.36 6.69 -1.92
N ILE A 393 -2.26 7.23 -2.47
CA ILE A 393 -0.89 6.75 -2.23
C ILE A 393 -0.53 6.73 -0.74
N VAL A 394 -0.82 7.82 -0.02
CA VAL A 394 -0.46 7.91 1.40
C VAL A 394 -1.45 7.13 2.27
N GLY A 395 -2.74 7.12 1.91
CA GLY A 395 -3.79 6.41 2.63
C GLY A 395 -3.62 4.89 2.60
N SER A 396 -3.33 4.30 1.44
CA SER A 396 -3.05 2.86 1.32
C SER A 396 -1.81 2.46 2.12
N ASN A 397 -0.77 3.31 2.16
CA ASN A 397 0.40 3.06 3.00
C ASN A 397 0.12 3.11 4.51
N VAL A 398 -0.80 3.98 4.95
CA VAL A 398 -1.25 3.99 6.35
C VAL A 398 -2.01 2.70 6.65
N PHE A 399 -2.88 2.25 5.73
CA PHE A 399 -3.58 0.98 5.83
C PHE A 399 -2.59 -0.19 5.96
N ASP A 400 -1.63 -0.31 5.04
CA ASP A 400 -0.65 -1.40 5.01
C ASP A 400 0.13 -1.52 6.33
N MET A 401 0.64 -0.38 6.83
CA MET A 401 1.42 -0.35 8.06
C MET A 401 0.62 -0.73 9.30
N LEU A 402 -0.65 -0.34 9.37
CA LEU A 402 -1.47 -0.62 10.53
C LEU A 402 -2.12 -2.02 10.45
N CYS A 403 -2.40 -2.51 9.25
CA CYS A 403 -2.93 -3.85 9.01
C CYS A 403 -1.88 -4.96 9.14
N LEU A 404 -0.58 -4.64 9.15
CA LEU A 404 0.47 -5.52 9.69
C LEU A 404 0.17 -6.04 11.11
N GLY A 405 -0.59 -5.27 11.90
CA GLY A 405 -1.06 -5.69 13.20
C GLY A 405 -2.00 -6.89 13.15
N ILE A 406 -2.72 -7.14 12.05
CA ILE A 406 -3.71 -8.23 11.94
C ILE A 406 -3.01 -9.61 11.95
N PRO A 407 -2.05 -9.91 11.04
CA PRO A 407 -1.35 -11.20 11.09
C PRO A 407 -0.66 -11.47 12.42
N TRP A 408 0.01 -10.47 13.01
CA TRP A 408 0.69 -10.61 14.30
C TRP A 408 -0.30 -10.81 15.45
N PHE A 409 -1.42 -10.07 15.46
CA PHE A 409 -2.46 -10.27 16.46
C PHE A 409 -3.05 -11.68 16.37
N ILE A 410 -3.35 -12.17 15.17
CA ILE A 410 -3.93 -13.51 15.01
C ILE A 410 -2.95 -14.58 15.51
N LYS A 411 -1.67 -14.49 15.11
CA LYS A 411 -0.64 -15.46 15.52
C LYS A 411 -0.34 -15.41 17.02
N THR A 412 -0.26 -14.22 17.62
CA THR A 412 0.03 -14.07 19.07
C THR A 412 -1.19 -14.32 19.96
N ALA A 413 -2.40 -13.95 19.55
CA ALA A 413 -3.59 -14.08 20.39
C ALA A 413 -4.19 -15.49 20.30
N PHE A 414 -4.32 -16.06 19.10
CA PHE A 414 -5.07 -17.30 18.87
C PHE A 414 -4.21 -18.55 18.71
N ILE A 415 -2.98 -18.44 18.20
CA ILE A 415 -2.11 -19.61 17.94
C ILE A 415 -1.10 -19.80 19.06
N ASN A 416 -0.30 -18.76 19.35
CA ASN A 416 0.78 -18.80 20.32
C ASN A 416 0.53 -17.82 21.48
N THR A 417 -0.52 -18.05 22.25
CA THR A 417 -0.96 -17.16 23.35
C THR A 417 0.09 -16.98 24.46
N SER A 418 1.07 -17.87 24.58
CA SER A 418 2.06 -17.90 25.67
C SER A 418 3.46 -17.39 25.31
N GLY A 419 3.74 -17.05 24.04
CA GLY A 419 5.08 -16.65 23.59
C GLY A 419 5.08 -15.47 22.61
N PRO A 420 6.04 -14.53 22.73
CA PRO A 420 6.18 -13.45 21.76
C PRO A 420 6.63 -13.99 20.40
N ILE A 421 6.29 -13.28 19.32
CA ILE A 421 6.90 -13.53 18.01
C ILE A 421 8.27 -12.86 18.02
N GLU A 422 9.32 -13.66 17.82
CA GLU A 422 10.67 -13.13 17.63
C GLU A 422 10.82 -12.64 16.18
N VAL A 423 11.12 -11.35 16.03
CA VAL A 423 11.32 -10.69 14.73
C VAL A 423 12.75 -10.16 14.70
N ASN A 424 13.48 -10.40 13.62
CA ASN A 424 14.85 -9.92 13.49
C ASN A 424 14.85 -8.40 13.22
N SER A 425 15.10 -7.60 14.26
CA SER A 425 14.97 -6.14 14.19
C SER A 425 16.08 -5.42 13.42
N SER A 426 17.21 -6.09 13.15
CA SER A 426 18.40 -5.37 12.69
C SER A 426 18.24 -4.77 11.30
N GLY A 427 17.65 -5.49 10.34
CA GLY A 427 17.30 -4.97 9.02
C GLY A 427 16.12 -4.00 9.09
N LEU A 428 15.05 -4.46 9.76
CA LEU A 428 13.75 -3.80 9.83
C LEU A 428 13.80 -2.39 10.44
N THR A 429 14.64 -2.18 11.45
CA THR A 429 14.82 -0.87 12.10
C THR A 429 15.33 0.18 11.11
N TYR A 430 16.31 -0.16 10.28
CA TYR A 430 16.91 0.79 9.33
C TYR A 430 15.95 1.11 8.19
N THR A 431 15.24 0.10 7.69
CA THR A 431 14.22 0.27 6.67
C THR A 431 13.03 1.11 7.18
N ALA A 432 12.64 0.98 8.45
CA ALA A 432 11.61 1.84 9.06
C ALA A 432 12.09 3.29 9.27
N ILE A 433 13.36 3.51 9.65
CA ILE A 433 13.96 4.85 9.70
C ILE A 433 14.00 5.47 8.30
N SER A 434 14.40 4.67 7.30
CA SER A 434 14.41 5.05 5.88
C SER A 434 13.03 5.48 5.39
N LEU A 435 11.96 4.80 5.83
CA LEU A 435 10.58 5.22 5.55
C LEU A 435 10.27 6.61 6.12
N ILE A 436 10.54 6.84 7.40
CA ILE A 436 10.28 8.16 8.03
C ILE A 436 11.05 9.26 7.27
N CYS A 437 12.31 8.99 6.92
CA CYS A 437 13.09 9.90 6.09
C CYS A 437 12.41 10.16 4.74
N SER A 438 11.97 9.11 4.03
CA SER A 438 11.32 9.24 2.73
C SER A 438 10.06 10.14 2.76
N VAL A 439 9.25 10.06 3.82
CA VAL A 439 8.08 10.92 4.07
C VAL A 439 8.48 12.38 4.22
N VAL A 440 9.51 12.64 5.01
CA VAL A 440 10.01 14.00 5.20
C VAL A 440 10.56 14.56 3.88
N PHE A 441 11.33 13.78 3.13
CA PHE A 441 11.92 14.23 1.87
C PHE A 441 10.87 14.48 0.79
N ILE A 442 9.85 13.63 0.63
CA ILE A 442 8.80 13.86 -0.37
C ILE A 442 7.95 15.10 -0.01
N PHE A 443 7.62 15.28 1.28
CA PHE A 443 6.89 16.46 1.73
C PHE A 443 7.68 17.75 1.45
N LEU A 444 8.98 17.76 1.76
CA LEU A 444 9.87 18.87 1.44
C LEU A 444 9.99 19.09 -0.07
N ALA A 445 10.09 18.03 -0.88
CA ALA A 445 10.16 18.13 -2.33
C ALA A 445 8.88 18.76 -2.92
N VAL A 446 7.71 18.35 -2.45
CA VAL A 446 6.42 18.93 -2.85
C VAL A 446 6.34 20.41 -2.45
N HIS A 447 6.75 20.75 -1.23
CA HIS A 447 6.75 22.13 -0.73
C HIS A 447 7.68 23.03 -1.56
N VAL A 448 8.92 22.59 -1.83
CA VAL A 448 9.89 23.31 -2.65
C VAL A 448 9.41 23.46 -4.10
N ASN A 449 8.66 22.47 -4.61
CA ASN A 449 8.08 22.53 -5.94
C ASN A 449 6.80 23.38 -6.03
N GLY A 450 6.44 24.09 -4.96
CA GLY A 450 5.29 25.00 -4.95
C GLY A 450 3.96 24.27 -5.07
N TRP A 451 3.83 23.09 -4.46
CA TRP A 451 2.59 22.31 -4.39
C TRP A 451 2.03 21.93 -5.76
N LYS A 452 2.90 21.47 -6.66
CA LYS A 452 2.53 21.00 -7.99
C LYS A 452 3.20 19.65 -8.26
N ILE A 453 2.44 18.72 -8.84
CA ILE A 453 2.99 17.49 -9.43
C ILE A 453 3.35 17.81 -10.88
N ASP A 454 4.64 18.05 -11.12
CA ASP A 454 5.20 18.22 -12.44
C ASP A 454 6.28 17.16 -12.71
N LYS A 455 6.81 17.17 -13.94
CA LYS A 455 7.90 16.26 -14.32
C LYS A 455 9.14 16.42 -13.45
N LYS A 456 9.40 17.62 -12.89
CA LYS A 456 10.56 17.85 -12.02
C LYS A 456 10.39 17.14 -10.68
N LEU A 457 9.21 17.23 -10.07
CA LEU A 457 8.88 16.47 -8.87
C LEU A 457 8.93 14.97 -9.17
N GLY A 458 8.42 14.53 -10.33
CA GLY A 458 8.47 13.13 -10.75
C GLY A 458 9.91 12.58 -10.85
N VAL A 459 10.82 13.31 -11.51
CA VAL A 459 12.25 12.94 -11.56
C VAL A 459 12.88 12.97 -10.16
N THR A 460 12.55 13.97 -9.33
CA THR A 460 13.08 14.08 -7.97
C THR A 460 12.64 12.91 -7.10
N ALA A 461 11.36 12.52 -7.17
CA ALA A 461 10.82 11.36 -6.48
C ALA A 461 11.46 10.06 -6.97
N LEU A 462 11.72 9.92 -8.28
CA LEU A 462 12.41 8.75 -8.84
C LEU A 462 13.84 8.63 -8.32
N VAL A 463 14.59 9.75 -8.28
CA VAL A 463 15.95 9.78 -7.74
C VAL A 463 15.94 9.42 -6.25
N LEU A 464 15.02 10.00 -5.47
CA LEU A 464 14.86 9.66 -4.07
C LEU A 464 14.53 8.17 -3.88
N TYR A 465 13.61 7.61 -4.67
CA TYR A 465 13.27 6.20 -4.65
C TYR A 465 14.51 5.33 -4.87
N LEU A 466 15.26 5.58 -5.95
CA LEU A 466 16.48 4.82 -6.27
C LEU A 466 17.53 4.94 -5.15
N VAL A 467 17.72 6.12 -4.57
CA VAL A 467 18.66 6.32 -3.46
C VAL A 467 18.25 5.51 -2.24
N PHE A 468 16.98 5.61 -1.81
CA PHE A 468 16.51 4.87 -0.63
C PHE A 468 16.54 3.37 -0.84
N THR A 469 16.04 2.88 -1.98
CA THR A 469 16.05 1.46 -2.31
C THR A 469 17.47 0.91 -2.38
N VAL A 470 18.41 1.59 -3.04
CA VAL A 470 19.81 1.16 -3.09
C VAL A 470 20.43 1.14 -1.69
N LEU A 471 20.19 2.16 -0.85
CA LEU A 471 20.68 2.18 0.52
C LEU A 471 20.12 1.02 1.35
N SER A 472 18.82 0.71 1.22
CA SER A 472 18.20 -0.44 1.88
C SER A 472 18.79 -1.77 1.41
N ILE A 473 19.02 -1.95 0.10
CA ILE A 473 19.65 -3.15 -0.46
C ILE A 473 21.09 -3.30 0.06
N LEU A 474 21.88 -2.24 0.03
CA LEU A 474 23.28 -2.27 0.50
C LEU A 474 23.39 -2.57 2.00
N TYR A 475 22.39 -2.14 2.78
CA TYR A 475 22.29 -2.45 4.21
C TYR A 475 21.97 -3.93 4.43
N GLU A 476 20.93 -4.46 3.75
CA GLU A 476 20.52 -5.87 3.84
C GLU A 476 21.59 -6.86 3.36
N LEU A 477 22.38 -6.47 2.36
CA LEU A 477 23.53 -7.24 1.90
C LEU A 477 24.74 -7.18 2.86
N GLY A 478 24.65 -6.44 3.96
CA GLY A 478 25.75 -6.30 4.93
C GLY A 478 26.97 -5.54 4.39
N ILE A 479 26.81 -4.78 3.29
CA ILE A 479 27.88 -3.95 2.71
C ILE A 479 27.99 -2.65 3.52
N ILE A 480 26.85 -2.06 3.86
CA ILE A 480 26.75 -0.85 4.68
C ILE A 480 26.08 -1.26 5.99
N GLY A 481 26.84 -1.80 6.93
CA GLY A 481 26.33 -2.28 8.22
C GLY A 481 26.99 -3.58 8.62
N ASN A 482 27.31 -3.73 9.90
CA ASN A 482 28.09 -4.86 10.41
C ASN A 482 27.23 -6.13 10.60
N ASN A 483 26.43 -6.50 9.58
CA ASN A 483 25.54 -7.67 9.59
C ASN A 483 25.92 -8.64 8.46
N PRO A 484 26.81 -9.60 8.70
CA PRO A 484 27.08 -10.64 7.70
C PRO A 484 25.93 -11.67 7.70
N SER A 485 24.94 -11.49 6.83
CA SER A 485 23.94 -12.51 6.54
C SER A 485 24.59 -13.64 5.72
N ARG A 486 25.16 -14.64 6.40
CA ARG A 486 25.66 -15.86 5.74
C ARG A 486 24.52 -16.88 5.64
N VAL A 487 24.00 -17.06 4.43
CA VAL A 487 23.13 -18.19 4.08
C VAL A 487 23.94 -19.48 4.14
N CYS A 488 23.42 -20.52 4.79
CA CYS A 488 24.09 -21.82 4.79
C CYS A 488 24.17 -22.43 3.39
N GLY A 489 25.35 -22.95 3.02
CA GLY A 489 25.49 -23.88 1.89
C GLY A 489 26.20 -23.35 0.64
N ASN A 490 26.91 -22.22 0.72
CA ASN A 490 27.92 -21.84 -0.29
C ASN A 490 29.33 -22.15 0.20
#